data_AF-A0A1J4W820-F1
#
_entry.id   AF-A0A1J4W820-F1
#
_cell.length_a   1.000
_cell.length_b   1.000
_cell.length_c   1.000
_cell.angle_alpha   90.00
_cell.angle_beta   90.00
_cell.angle_gamma   90.00
#
_symmetry.space_group_name_H-M   'P 1'
#
loop_
_entity.id
_entity.type
_entity.pdbx_description
1 polymer ?
#
loop_
_entity_poly.entity_id
_entity_poly.type
_entity_poly.pdbx_seq_one_letter_code
_entity_poly.pdbx_strand_id
1 'polypeptide(L)'
;MSKGVVIIILIIIVLSVALFFTFIYTPLCSNLQCWETKLEKCGRASYVNDAGDVAWEYKIEGKSKVDSLDKCIVNVKLLELRKGSVKSLRLEGKEMKCAVPLGVVSYPETNTESCSGQLKEGMQSIIIEQLYQYILENVGKIGSEVANIDIFSGKGAISNVNVSVTNVSDSSL
;
A
#
# COMPACT_ATOMS: atom_id res chain seq x y z
N MET A 1 7.21 -53.57 -14.58
CA MET A 1 7.44 -52.26 -15.25
C MET A 1 8.52 -52.44 -16.30
N SER A 2 8.25 -52.12 -17.55
CA SER A 2 9.30 -52.13 -18.59
C SER A 2 10.34 -51.06 -18.26
N LYS A 3 11.62 -51.34 -18.55
CA LYS A 3 12.73 -50.40 -18.29
C LYS A 3 12.48 -49.01 -18.89
N GLY A 4 11.72 -48.93 -19.99
CA GLY A 4 11.30 -47.68 -20.61
C GLY A 4 10.37 -46.81 -19.75
N VAL A 5 9.43 -47.41 -19.00
CA VAL A 5 8.53 -46.65 -18.11
C VAL A 5 9.30 -46.01 -16.95
N VAL A 6 10.31 -46.72 -16.42
CA VAL A 6 11.15 -46.20 -15.33
C VAL A 6 11.95 -44.96 -15.78
N ILE A 7 12.49 -44.99 -17.01
CA ILE A 7 13.25 -43.85 -17.57
C ILE A 7 12.35 -42.63 -17.80
N ILE A 8 11.14 -42.82 -18.31
CA ILE A 8 10.20 -41.72 -18.55
C ILE A 8 9.81 -41.04 -17.23
N ILE A 9 9.54 -41.82 -16.18
CA ILE A 9 9.23 -41.27 -14.85
C ILE A 9 10.40 -40.44 -14.31
N LEU A 10 11.63 -40.92 -14.49
CA LEU A 10 12.83 -40.23 -14.02
C LEU A 10 13.04 -38.88 -14.75
N ILE A 11 12.80 -38.85 -16.06
CA ILE A 11 12.85 -37.60 -16.85
C ILE A 11 11.79 -36.60 -16.37
N ILE A 12 10.56 -37.07 -16.13
CA ILE A 12 9.48 -36.20 -15.63
C ILE A 12 9.86 -35.59 -14.29
N ILE A 13 10.40 -36.38 -13.35
CA ILE A 13 10.83 -35.89 -12.03
C ILE A 13 11.90 -34.80 -12.18
N VAL A 14 12.92 -35.02 -13.03
CA VAL A 14 13.98 -34.03 -13.26
C VAL A 14 13.42 -32.74 -13.87
N LEU A 15 12.51 -32.86 -14.85
CA LEU A 15 11.81 -31.71 -15.45
C LEU A 15 10.97 -30.94 -14.41
N SER A 16 10.21 -31.65 -13.56
CA SER A 16 9.42 -31.04 -12.49
C SER A 16 10.30 -30.27 -11.51
N VAL A 17 11.44 -30.82 -11.11
CA VAL A 17 12.40 -30.15 -10.21
C VAL A 17 12.99 -28.91 -10.88
N ALA A 18 13.41 -29.00 -12.15
CA ALA A 18 13.94 -27.86 -12.89
C ALA A 18 12.91 -26.72 -13.05
N LEU A 19 11.64 -27.06 -13.32
CA LEU A 19 10.55 -26.09 -13.37
C LEU A 19 10.29 -25.44 -12.00
N PHE A 20 10.35 -26.23 -10.92
CA PHE A 20 10.17 -25.69 -9.57
C PHE A 20 11.24 -24.65 -9.21
N PHE A 21 12.52 -24.97 -9.47
CA PHE A 21 13.62 -24.05 -9.18
C PHE A 21 13.61 -22.79 -10.05
N THR A 22 13.13 -22.87 -11.29
CA THR A 22 13.11 -21.72 -12.21
C THR A 22 11.92 -20.79 -11.98
N PHE A 23 10.75 -21.32 -11.60
CA PHE A 23 9.53 -20.52 -11.48
C PHE A 23 9.14 -20.14 -10.06
N ILE A 24 9.42 -20.98 -9.05
CA ILE A 24 8.84 -20.82 -7.71
C ILE A 24 9.86 -20.35 -6.68
N TYR A 25 11.13 -20.70 -6.85
CA TYR A 25 12.16 -20.35 -5.87
C TYR A 25 12.43 -18.84 -5.82
N THR A 26 12.21 -18.24 -4.65
CA THR A 26 12.53 -16.83 -4.37
C THR A 26 13.69 -16.77 -3.37
N PRO A 27 14.89 -16.32 -3.77
CA PRO A 27 16.03 -16.21 -2.86
C PRO A 27 15.77 -15.16 -1.79
N LEU A 28 16.15 -15.45 -0.55
CA LEU A 28 16.08 -14.51 0.56
C LEU A 28 17.30 -13.57 0.52
N CYS A 29 17.06 -12.27 0.57
CA CYS A 29 18.08 -11.24 0.72
C CYS A 29 18.35 -10.99 2.20
N SER A 30 19.62 -11.05 2.59
CA SER A 30 20.06 -10.83 3.98
C SER A 30 20.26 -9.37 4.35
N ASN A 31 20.28 -8.46 3.37
CA ASN A 31 20.51 -7.03 3.57
C ASN A 31 19.73 -6.20 2.56
N LEU A 32 19.58 -4.90 2.87
CA LEU A 32 18.86 -3.95 2.05
C LEU A 32 19.49 -3.81 0.65
N GLN A 33 20.81 -3.78 0.55
CA GLN A 33 21.51 -3.62 -0.74
C GLN A 33 21.21 -4.77 -1.73
N CYS A 34 21.10 -6.01 -1.23
CA CYS A 34 20.67 -7.16 -2.02
C CYS A 34 19.24 -6.95 -2.55
N TRP A 35 18.35 -6.48 -1.67
CA TRP A 35 16.96 -6.22 -2.02
C TRP A 35 16.84 -5.14 -3.11
N GLU A 36 17.48 -3.99 -2.92
CA GLU A 36 17.43 -2.87 -3.87
C GLU A 36 17.96 -3.28 -5.26
N THR A 37 19.08 -4.01 -5.31
CA THR A 37 19.65 -4.51 -6.56
C THR A 37 18.70 -5.47 -7.28
N LYS A 38 17.95 -6.29 -6.53
CA LYS A 38 16.95 -7.21 -7.08
C LYS A 38 15.69 -6.47 -7.51
N LEU A 39 15.24 -5.49 -6.74
CA LEU A 39 14.08 -4.66 -7.04
C LEU A 39 14.28 -3.85 -8.31
N GLU A 40 15.44 -3.21 -8.48
CA GLU A 40 15.79 -2.42 -9.67
C GLU A 40 15.68 -3.26 -10.95
N LYS A 41 16.17 -4.50 -10.91
CA LYS A 41 16.11 -5.45 -12.04
C LYS A 41 14.78 -6.21 -12.12
N CYS A 42 13.89 -6.01 -11.16
CA CYS A 42 12.71 -6.83 -10.92
C CYS A 42 13.00 -8.34 -10.91
N GLY A 43 14.12 -8.71 -10.28
CA GLY A 43 14.49 -10.09 -10.05
C GLY A 43 13.78 -10.64 -8.82
N ARG A 44 13.22 -11.84 -8.93
CA ARG A 44 12.58 -12.53 -7.79
C ARG A 44 13.52 -12.58 -6.58
N ALA A 45 13.04 -12.11 -5.45
CA ALA A 45 13.72 -12.15 -4.16
C ALA A 45 12.70 -11.92 -3.04
N SER A 46 13.05 -12.28 -1.82
CA SER A 46 12.31 -11.93 -0.60
C SER A 46 13.23 -11.19 0.36
N TYR A 47 12.68 -10.25 1.11
CA TYR A 47 13.39 -9.46 2.11
C TYR A 47 12.48 -9.22 3.30
N VAL A 48 13.02 -9.30 4.51
CA VAL A 48 12.29 -8.98 5.74
C VAL A 48 12.94 -7.77 6.37
N ASN A 49 12.17 -6.71 6.57
CA ASN A 49 12.58 -5.52 7.30
C ASN A 49 11.96 -5.56 8.70
N ASP A 50 12.77 -5.86 9.71
CA ASP A 50 12.38 -5.76 11.11
C ASP A 50 12.90 -4.42 11.68
N ALA A 51 12.04 -3.40 11.61
CA ALA A 51 12.35 -2.06 12.05
C ALA A 51 12.00 -1.83 13.55
N GLY A 52 11.99 -2.89 14.36
CA GLY A 52 11.79 -2.82 15.80
C GLY A 52 10.32 -2.64 16.22
N ASP A 53 9.61 -1.68 15.63
CA ASP A 53 8.19 -1.40 15.93
C ASP A 53 7.23 -2.13 14.98
N VAL A 54 7.74 -2.52 13.81
CA VAL A 54 7.00 -3.21 12.75
C VAL A 54 7.93 -4.13 11.97
N ALA A 55 7.43 -5.31 11.63
CA ALA A 55 8.12 -6.26 10.76
C ALA A 55 7.34 -6.42 9.44
N TRP A 56 8.01 -6.13 8.33
CA TRP A 56 7.46 -6.25 6.98
C TRP A 56 8.18 -7.33 6.20
N GLU A 57 7.43 -8.14 5.47
CA GLU A 57 7.96 -9.05 4.46
C GLU A 57 7.67 -8.46 3.07
N TYR A 58 8.70 -8.40 2.24
CA TYR A 58 8.61 -8.01 0.85
C TYR A 58 9.00 -9.18 -0.03
N LYS A 59 8.27 -9.40 -1.13
CA LYS A 59 8.53 -10.47 -2.09
C LYS A 59 8.31 -9.98 -3.51
N ILE A 60 9.36 -10.00 -4.32
CA ILE A 60 9.28 -9.68 -5.75
C ILE A 60 8.73 -10.91 -6.47
N GLU A 61 7.51 -10.82 -6.99
CA GLU A 61 6.87 -11.90 -7.77
C GLU A 61 7.40 -11.94 -9.20
N GLY A 62 7.79 -10.79 -9.75
CA GLY A 62 8.37 -10.62 -11.08
C GLY A 62 7.72 -9.48 -11.87
N LYS A 63 7.93 -9.48 -13.18
CA LYS A 63 7.40 -8.46 -14.10
C LYS A 63 5.98 -8.79 -14.51
N SER A 64 5.11 -7.78 -14.57
CA SER A 64 3.76 -7.88 -15.13
C SER A 64 3.42 -6.61 -15.91
N LYS A 65 2.55 -6.75 -16.92
CA LYS A 65 2.03 -5.60 -17.66
C LYS A 65 0.84 -5.02 -16.92
N VAL A 66 0.97 -3.75 -16.51
CA VAL A 66 -0.11 -2.98 -15.88
C VAL A 66 -0.22 -1.68 -16.67
N ASP A 67 -1.41 -1.40 -17.21
CA ASP A 67 -1.65 -0.23 -18.05
C ASP A 67 -0.72 -0.15 -19.29
N SER A 68 -0.44 -1.32 -19.89
CA SER A 68 0.49 -1.48 -21.04
C SER A 68 1.97 -1.19 -20.77
N LEU A 69 2.35 -0.90 -19.52
CA LEU A 69 3.73 -0.71 -19.10
C LEU A 69 4.20 -1.92 -18.28
N ASP A 70 5.46 -2.31 -18.47
CA ASP A 70 6.08 -3.33 -17.63
C ASP A 70 6.33 -2.73 -16.24
N LYS A 71 5.65 -3.30 -15.23
CA LYS A 71 5.83 -2.96 -13.81
C LYS A 71 6.34 -4.18 -13.05
N CYS A 72 7.04 -3.92 -11.97
CA CYS A 72 7.48 -4.95 -11.03
C CYS A 72 6.40 -5.19 -9.98
N ILE A 73 5.97 -6.44 -9.84
CA ILE A 73 4.99 -6.83 -8.83
C ILE A 73 5.71 -7.22 -7.55
N VAL A 74 5.45 -6.47 -6.50
CA VAL A 74 5.98 -6.68 -5.16
C VAL A 74 4.82 -7.00 -4.23
N ASN A 75 4.82 -8.19 -3.65
CA ASN A 75 3.94 -8.52 -2.54
C ASN A 75 4.57 -7.97 -1.25
N VAL A 76 3.79 -7.21 -0.50
CA VAL A 76 4.16 -6.64 0.80
C VAL A 76 3.20 -7.21 1.83
N LYS A 77 3.75 -7.79 2.89
CA LYS A 77 2.99 -8.41 3.97
C LYS A 77 3.43 -7.84 5.31
N LEU A 78 2.44 -7.48 6.13
CA LEU A 78 2.70 -7.10 7.51
C LEU A 78 2.86 -8.37 8.35
N LEU A 79 4.07 -8.64 8.84
CA LEU A 79 4.33 -9.81 9.68
C LEU A 79 3.87 -9.58 11.11
N GLU A 80 4.31 -8.48 11.71
CA GLU A 80 4.11 -8.19 13.13
C GLU A 80 4.07 -6.68 13.36
N LEU A 81 3.20 -6.23 14.27
CA LEU A 81 3.12 -4.86 14.72
C LEU A 81 3.31 -4.80 16.25
N ARG A 82 4.52 -4.42 16.69
CA ARG A 82 4.86 -4.36 18.12
C ARG A 82 4.36 -3.09 18.80
N LYS A 83 4.17 -2.02 18.03
CA LYS A 83 3.57 -0.76 18.51
C LYS A 83 2.43 -0.32 17.61
N GLY A 84 1.31 0.06 18.21
CA GLY A 84 0.16 0.61 17.49
C GLY A 84 -1.14 0.51 18.28
N SER A 85 -2.24 0.90 17.63
CA SER A 85 -3.57 0.71 18.22
C SER A 85 -4.03 -0.75 18.11
N VAL A 86 -4.95 -1.19 18.97
CA VAL A 86 -5.60 -2.52 18.88
C VAL A 86 -6.18 -2.78 17.49
N LYS A 87 -6.61 -1.72 16.79
CA LYS A 87 -7.16 -1.80 15.44
C LYS A 87 -6.08 -2.11 14.40
N SER A 88 -4.86 -1.65 14.62
CA SER A 88 -3.71 -1.90 13.76
C SER A 88 -3.23 -3.36 13.83
N LEU A 89 -3.42 -4.05 14.96
CA LEU A 89 -3.15 -5.50 15.06
C LEU A 89 -4.00 -6.33 14.09
N ARG A 90 -5.19 -5.83 13.70
CA ARG A 90 -6.05 -6.51 12.70
C ARG A 90 -5.47 -6.48 11.28
N LEU A 91 -4.32 -5.82 11.08
CA LEU A 91 -3.58 -5.80 9.82
C LEU A 91 -2.47 -6.84 9.76
N GLU A 92 -2.09 -7.45 10.88
CA GLU A 92 -1.07 -8.50 10.90
C GLU A 92 -1.48 -9.68 10.04
N GLY A 93 -0.50 -10.22 9.31
CA GLY A 93 -0.69 -11.29 8.35
C GLY A 93 -1.34 -10.87 7.03
N LYS A 94 -1.87 -9.64 6.90
CA LYS A 94 -2.45 -9.16 5.65
C LYS A 94 -1.35 -8.75 4.67
N GLU A 95 -1.68 -8.92 3.39
CA GLU A 95 -0.79 -8.58 2.28
C GLU A 95 -1.45 -7.63 1.27
N MET A 96 -0.61 -6.99 0.48
CA MET A 96 -0.98 -6.22 -0.70
C MET A 96 0.03 -6.46 -1.81
N LYS A 97 -0.41 -6.33 -3.06
CA LYS A 97 0.44 -6.37 -4.24
C LYS A 97 0.61 -4.96 -4.77
N CYS A 98 1.85 -4.54 -4.95
CA CYS A 98 2.22 -3.22 -5.42
C CYS A 98 2.90 -3.31 -6.78
N ALA A 99 2.46 -2.46 -7.71
CA ALA A 99 3.04 -2.37 -9.05
C ALA A 99 4.05 -1.22 -9.10
N VAL A 100 5.33 -1.54 -8.96
CA VAL A 100 6.43 -0.58 -8.91
C VAL A 100 7.01 -0.37 -10.32
N PRO A 101 7.26 0.87 -10.77
CA PRO A 101 7.94 1.09 -12.05
C PRO A 101 9.36 0.51 -12.05
N LEU A 102 9.81 0.01 -13.21
CA LEU A 102 11.15 -0.56 -13.35
C LEU A 102 12.24 0.51 -13.14
N GLY A 103 13.35 0.12 -12.51
CA GLY A 103 14.49 1.02 -12.25
C GLY A 103 14.30 2.01 -11.10
N VAL A 104 13.14 1.97 -10.41
CA VAL A 104 12.88 2.82 -9.24
C VAL A 104 12.98 1.97 -7.98
N VAL A 105 13.80 2.42 -7.03
CA VAL A 105 13.87 1.85 -5.68
C VAL A 105 12.99 2.70 -4.79
N SER A 106 11.82 2.17 -4.43
CA SER A 106 10.92 2.81 -3.47
C SER A 106 10.22 1.77 -2.60
N TYR A 107 9.87 2.20 -1.39
CA TYR A 107 9.15 1.41 -0.39
C TYR A 107 7.64 1.48 -0.67
N PRO A 108 6.98 0.39 -1.08
CA PRO A 108 5.60 0.43 -1.54
C PRO A 108 4.59 0.85 -0.47
N GLU A 109 4.91 0.70 0.80
CA GLU A 109 4.12 1.16 1.94
C GLU A 109 3.99 2.69 2.02
N THR A 110 4.95 3.43 1.46
CA THR A 110 4.91 4.90 1.47
C THR A 110 3.97 5.47 0.41
N ASN A 111 3.77 4.74 -0.70
CA ASN A 111 2.83 5.10 -1.76
C ASN A 111 1.90 3.92 -2.08
N THR A 112 0.80 3.85 -1.34
CA THR A 112 -0.20 2.78 -1.48
C THR A 112 -1.10 2.94 -2.70
N GLU A 113 -1.00 4.02 -3.48
CA GLU A 113 -1.83 4.25 -4.66
C GLU A 113 -1.65 3.14 -5.70
N SER A 114 -0.40 2.70 -5.89
CA SER A 114 -0.03 1.62 -6.81
C SER A 114 -0.16 0.22 -6.22
N CYS A 115 -0.74 0.10 -5.02
CA CYS A 115 -0.97 -1.15 -4.33
C CYS A 115 -2.44 -1.58 -4.36
N SER A 116 -2.69 -2.88 -4.24
CA SER A 116 -4.03 -3.46 -4.10
C SER A 116 -4.00 -4.65 -3.15
N GLY A 117 -5.06 -4.85 -2.37
CA GLY A 117 -5.19 -5.97 -1.44
C GLY A 117 -5.69 -5.58 -0.06
N GLN A 118 -5.87 -6.60 0.79
CA GLN A 118 -6.52 -6.47 2.10
C GLN A 118 -5.76 -5.57 3.06
N LEU A 119 -4.44 -5.53 2.95
CA LEU A 119 -3.61 -4.65 3.77
C LEU A 119 -3.89 -3.18 3.46
N LYS A 120 -3.97 -2.80 2.17
CA LYS A 120 -4.33 -1.43 1.75
C LYS A 120 -5.73 -1.04 2.23
N GLU A 121 -6.72 -1.90 2.00
CA GLU A 121 -8.11 -1.66 2.42
C GLU A 121 -8.22 -1.52 3.94
N GLY A 122 -7.48 -2.36 4.68
CA GLY A 122 -7.41 -2.29 6.13
C GLY A 122 -6.76 -0.99 6.62
N MET A 123 -5.65 -0.57 6.02
CA MET A 123 -5.00 0.71 6.33
C MET A 123 -5.95 1.89 6.07
N GLN A 124 -6.64 1.90 4.93
CA GLN A 124 -7.61 2.95 4.59
C GLN A 124 -8.77 2.99 5.59
N SER A 125 -9.27 1.82 6.03
CA SER A 125 -10.34 1.73 7.02
C SER A 125 -9.95 2.37 8.36
N ILE A 126 -8.70 2.14 8.82
CA ILE A 126 -8.20 2.75 10.06
C ILE A 126 -8.08 4.27 9.92
N ILE A 127 -7.55 4.76 8.79
CA ILE A 127 -7.41 6.19 8.53
C ILE A 127 -8.78 6.87 8.54
N ILE A 128 -9.78 6.30 7.88
CA ILE A 128 -11.16 6.83 7.84
C ILE A 128 -11.73 6.92 9.26
N GLU A 129 -11.53 5.89 10.08
CA GLU A 129 -12.05 5.89 11.44
C GLU A 129 -11.37 6.95 12.32
N GLN A 130 -10.06 7.14 12.18
CA GLN A 130 -9.34 8.20 12.89
C GLN A 130 -9.79 9.60 12.45
N LEU A 131 -10.01 9.81 11.16
CA LEU A 131 -10.55 11.05 10.63
C LEU A 131 -11.95 11.33 11.18
N TYR A 132 -12.80 10.30 11.26
CA TYR A 132 -14.15 10.44 11.83
C TYR A 132 -14.11 10.86 13.30
N GLN A 133 -13.26 10.22 14.11
CA GLN A 133 -13.06 10.60 15.52
C GLN A 133 -12.56 12.05 15.64
N TYR A 134 -11.57 12.43 14.82
CA TYR A 134 -11.05 13.79 14.80
C TYR A 134 -12.12 14.83 14.44
N ILE A 135 -12.97 14.55 13.45
CA ILE A 135 -14.07 15.45 13.07
C ILE A 135 -15.06 15.61 14.23
N LEU A 136 -15.46 14.51 14.88
CA LEU A 136 -16.38 14.57 16.03
C LEU A 136 -15.80 15.39 17.19
N GLU A 137 -14.53 15.21 17.51
CA GLU A 137 -13.86 15.92 18.59
C GLU A 137 -13.71 17.42 18.34
N ASN A 138 -13.54 17.84 17.08
CA ASN A 138 -13.32 19.24 16.73
C ASN A 138 -14.62 19.98 16.38
N VAL A 139 -15.56 19.37 15.67
CA VAL A 139 -16.87 19.98 15.37
C VAL A 139 -17.71 20.13 16.63
N GLY A 140 -17.63 19.18 17.57
CA GLY A 140 -18.30 19.28 18.88
C GLY A 140 -17.83 20.48 19.71
N LYS A 141 -16.55 20.87 19.60
CA LYS A 141 -15.97 22.03 20.31
C LYS A 141 -16.40 23.36 19.72
N ILE A 142 -16.60 23.44 18.40
CA ILE A 142 -17.13 24.65 17.73
C ILE A 142 -18.59 24.88 18.15
N GLY A 143 -19.38 23.82 18.34
CA GLY A 143 -20.76 23.94 18.84
C GLY A 143 -20.87 24.58 20.23
N SER A 144 -19.89 24.35 21.10
CA SER A 144 -19.86 24.94 22.45
C SER A 144 -19.36 26.39 22.51
N GLU A 145 -18.56 26.84 21.55
CA GLU A 145 -18.17 28.26 21.44
C GLU A 145 -19.24 29.11 20.73
N VAL A 146 -19.94 28.53 19.75
CA VAL A 146 -21.04 29.21 19.05
C VAL A 146 -22.29 29.32 19.92
N ALA A 147 -22.47 28.46 20.93
CA ALA A 147 -23.56 28.57 21.90
C ALA A 147 -23.46 29.77 22.87
N ASN A 148 -22.35 30.52 22.87
CA ASN A 148 -22.21 31.79 23.61
C ASN A 148 -22.35 33.04 22.70
N ILE A 149 -22.64 32.84 21.42
CA ILE A 149 -22.95 33.94 20.51
C ILE A 149 -24.47 33.95 20.31
N ASP A 150 -25.16 34.65 21.21
CA ASP A 150 -26.54 35.14 21.03
C ASP A 150 -26.57 36.10 19.82
N ILE A 151 -26.47 35.56 18.62
CA ILE A 151 -26.81 36.25 17.37
C ILE A 151 -27.82 35.35 16.70
N PHE A 152 -29.09 35.52 17.05
CA PHE A 152 -30.28 35.42 16.19
C PHE A 152 -31.54 35.35 17.07
N SER A 153 -31.69 36.33 17.97
CA SER A 153 -33.01 36.82 18.34
C SER A 153 -33.12 38.23 17.78
N GLY A 154 -33.79 38.39 16.65
CA GLY A 154 -33.92 39.70 16.04
C GLY A 154 -34.47 39.66 14.62
N LYS A 155 -35.78 39.84 14.52
CA LYS A 155 -36.45 40.39 13.33
C LYS A 155 -35.59 41.52 12.71
N GLY A 156 -35.40 41.53 11.40
CA GLY A 156 -35.06 42.78 10.70
C GLY A 156 -34.19 42.65 9.46
N ALA A 157 -34.80 42.99 8.33
CA ALA A 157 -34.21 43.56 7.11
C ALA A 157 -33.27 42.69 6.26
N ILE A 158 -33.81 42.27 5.11
CA ILE A 158 -33.07 41.93 3.89
C ILE A 158 -32.29 43.18 3.47
N SER A 159 -30.96 43.08 3.38
CA SER A 159 -30.14 44.04 2.63
C SER A 159 -29.36 43.29 1.57
N ASN A 160 -29.58 43.65 0.32
CA ASN A 160 -28.99 43.03 -0.86
C ASN A 160 -27.47 43.28 -0.85
N VAL A 161 -26.68 42.23 -0.65
CA VAL A 161 -25.24 42.29 -0.89
C VAL A 161 -24.99 41.97 -2.35
N ASN A 162 -24.62 43.00 -3.09
CA ASN A 162 -24.22 42.91 -4.49
C ASN A 162 -22.78 42.36 -4.53
N VAL A 163 -22.60 41.10 -4.89
CA VAL A 163 -21.27 40.49 -5.04
C VAL A 163 -20.78 40.75 -6.46
N SER A 164 -19.89 41.73 -6.61
CA SER A 164 -19.10 41.91 -7.82
C SER A 164 -18.00 40.85 -7.88
N VAL A 165 -18.18 39.87 -8.78
CA VAL A 165 -17.16 38.88 -9.13
C VAL A 165 -16.11 39.55 -10.03
N THR A 166 -14.92 39.80 -9.49
CA THR A 166 -13.74 40.10 -10.32
C THR A 166 -13.01 38.80 -10.62
N ASN A 167 -13.06 38.39 -11.90
CA ASN A 167 -12.25 37.31 -12.45
C ASN A 167 -10.76 37.63 -12.28
N VAL A 168 -10.01 36.74 -11.65
CA VAL A 168 -8.54 36.71 -11.75
C VAL A 168 -8.19 35.66 -12.79
N SER A 169 -8.03 36.12 -14.02
CA SER A 169 -7.27 35.43 -15.06
C SER A 169 -5.84 35.94 -15.00
N ASP A 170 -4.91 35.16 -14.46
CA ASP A 170 -3.49 35.37 -14.71
C ASP A 170 -2.89 34.12 -15.36
N SER A 171 -2.61 34.30 -16.64
CA SER A 171 -1.72 33.54 -17.50
C SER A 171 -0.28 34.01 -17.33
N SER A 172 0.67 33.14 -17.68
CA SER A 172 2.15 33.30 -17.74
C SER A 172 2.87 32.90 -16.44
N LEU A 173 3.85 31.98 -16.44
CA LEU A 173 4.91 31.70 -17.42
C LEU A 173 5.13 30.20 -17.64
#